data_AF-A0A183SCA8-F1
#
_entry.id   AF-A0A183SCA8-F1
#
_cell.length_a   1.000
_cell.length_b   1.000
_cell.length_c   1.000
_cell.angle_alpha   90.00
_cell.angle_beta   90.00
_cell.angle_gamma   90.00
#
_symmetry.space_group_name_H-M   'P 1'
#
loop_
_entity.id
_entity.type
_entity.pdbx_description
1 polymer ?
#
loop_
_entity_poly.entity_id
_entity_poly.type
_entity_poly.pdbx_seq_one_letter_code
_entity_poly.pdbx_strand_id
1 'polypeptide(L)'
;MHHFPYHCISSKKARTAGEEWMLTGPLEYVSPIEVEVVTVRKAIPLDENEGIYVRDNRSGQVRAVIGSIYLLNQDEELWPKKLSPVVEKILRANKDPQGERADYRKKGGDGEEEERDPTRVSVSTLI
;
A
#
# COMPACT_ATOMS: atom_id res chain seq x y z
N MET A 1 22.70 -17.36 -32.49
CA MET A 1 22.58 -16.93 -31.08
C MET A 1 22.03 -15.52 -31.07
N HIS A 2 20.73 -15.38 -30.78
CA HIS A 2 20.08 -14.07 -30.75
C HIS A 2 20.51 -13.32 -29.49
N HIS A 3 21.33 -12.30 -29.66
CA HIS A 3 21.66 -11.35 -28.61
C HIS A 3 20.44 -10.45 -28.43
N PHE A 4 19.52 -10.84 -27.55
CA PHE A 4 18.41 -9.97 -27.17
C PHE A 4 19.00 -8.78 -26.40
N PRO A 5 18.83 -7.54 -26.89
CA PRO A 5 19.30 -6.37 -26.16
C PRO A 5 18.38 -6.19 -24.94
N TYR A 6 18.85 -6.67 -23.79
CA TYR A 6 18.31 -6.30 -22.49
C TYR A 6 18.35 -4.77 -22.44
N HIS A 7 17.19 -4.14 -22.59
CA HIS A 7 17.05 -2.70 -22.43
C HIS A 7 17.34 -2.38 -20.96
N CYS A 8 18.60 -2.08 -20.69
CA CYS A 8 19.06 -1.66 -19.38
C CYS A 8 18.66 -0.20 -19.18
N ILE A 9 17.81 0.06 -18.19
CA ILE A 9 17.46 1.43 -17.81
C ILE A 9 18.67 2.06 -17.11
N SER A 10 19.41 2.89 -17.85
CA SER A 10 19.98 4.20 -17.51
C SER A 10 20.64 4.47 -16.14
N SER A 11 21.08 3.46 -15.39
CA SER A 11 21.97 3.67 -14.24
C SER A 11 22.73 2.38 -13.97
N LYS A 12 24.00 2.32 -14.39
CA LYS A 12 24.95 1.28 -13.96
C LYS A 12 25.24 1.46 -12.46
N LYS A 13 24.27 1.15 -11.60
CA LYS A 13 24.49 0.99 -10.17
C LYS A 13 24.97 -0.44 -9.95
N ALA A 14 26.15 -0.58 -9.37
CA ALA A 14 26.61 -1.87 -8.86
C ALA A 14 25.61 -2.34 -7.79
N ARG A 15 25.12 -3.56 -7.94
CA ARG A 15 24.26 -4.22 -6.96
C ARG A 15 25.06 -5.30 -6.26
N THR A 16 24.79 -5.49 -4.98
CA THR A 16 25.41 -6.55 -4.18
C THR A 16 24.55 -7.81 -4.19
N ALA A 17 25.18 -8.97 -4.03
CA ALA A 17 24.43 -10.23 -3.94
C ALA A 17 23.49 -10.20 -2.73
N GLY A 18 22.22 -10.55 -2.94
CA GLY A 18 21.18 -10.52 -1.90
C GLY A 18 20.58 -9.14 -1.63
N GLU A 19 20.97 -8.10 -2.37
CA GLU A 19 20.34 -6.78 -2.27
C GLU A 19 18.96 -6.78 -2.93
N GLU A 20 17.93 -6.46 -2.15
CA GLU A 20 16.59 -6.18 -2.68
C GLU A 20 16.48 -4.75 -3.17
N TRP A 21 15.88 -4.59 -4.35
CA TRP A 21 15.67 -3.29 -4.95
C TRP A 21 14.34 -3.20 -5.69
N MET A 22 13.79 -1.99 -5.75
CA MET A 22 12.53 -1.72 -6.43
C MET A 22 12.73 -0.86 -7.67
N LEU A 23 12.02 -1.20 -8.75
CA LEU A 23 11.84 -0.37 -9.93
C LEU A 23 10.55 0.45 -9.80
N THR A 24 10.62 1.73 -10.18
CA THR A 24 9.47 2.63 -10.14
C THR A 24 9.34 3.41 -11.44
N GLY A 25 8.11 3.57 -11.92
CA GLY A 25 7.77 4.40 -13.07
C GLY A 25 7.21 3.61 -14.25
N PRO A 26 6.78 4.29 -15.31
CA PRO A 26 6.32 3.65 -16.54
C PRO A 26 7.51 2.97 -17.23
N LEU A 27 7.59 1.65 -17.12
CA LEU A 27 8.63 0.86 -17.77
C LEU A 27 8.18 -0.57 -18.01
N GLU A 28 8.83 -1.22 -18.97
CA GLU A 28 8.76 -2.65 -19.21
C GLU A 28 10.09 -3.26 -18.76
N TYR A 29 10.04 -4.22 -17.83
CA TYR A 29 11.23 -4.84 -17.27
C TYR A 29 11.33 -6.30 -17.69
N VAL A 30 12.49 -6.66 -18.23
CA VAL A 30 12.87 -8.05 -18.52
C VAL A 30 14.02 -8.41 -17.59
N SER A 31 13.76 -9.30 -16.62
CA SER A 31 14.77 -9.70 -15.65
C SER A 31 15.91 -10.52 -16.30
N PRO A 32 17.19 -10.20 -16.02
CA PRO A 32 18.31 -11.05 -16.39
C PRO A 32 18.33 -12.31 -15.50
N ILE A 33 19.11 -13.32 -15.90
CA ILE A 33 19.16 -14.63 -15.21
C ILE A 33 19.65 -14.56 -13.75
N GLU A 34 20.41 -13.52 -13.39
CA GLU A 34 20.97 -13.33 -12.05
C GLU A 34 20.00 -12.66 -11.07
N VAL A 35 18.85 -12.17 -11.56
CA VAL A 35 17.90 -11.38 -10.76
C VAL A 35 16.54 -12.07 -10.75
N GLU A 36 15.97 -12.20 -9.56
CA GLU A 36 14.62 -12.72 -9.34
C GLU A 36 13.66 -11.57 -9.01
N VAL A 37 12.46 -11.60 -9.60
CA VAL A 37 11.38 -10.67 -9.25
C VAL A 37 10.64 -11.21 -8.03
N VAL A 38 11.04 -10.75 -6.85
CA VAL A 38 10.48 -11.24 -5.56
C VAL A 38 9.07 -10.70 -5.31
N THR A 39 8.76 -9.47 -5.71
CA THR A 39 7.45 -8.86 -5.44
C THR A 39 7.10 -7.80 -6.48
N VAL A 40 5.83 -7.79 -6.90
CA VAL A 40 5.24 -6.71 -7.70
C VAL A 40 4.23 -5.95 -6.82
N ARG A 41 4.46 -4.65 -6.64
CA ARG A 41 3.62 -3.81 -5.78
C ARG A 41 2.79 -2.83 -6.62
N LYS A 42 1.57 -2.59 -6.18
CA LYS A 42 0.68 -1.55 -6.73
C LYS A 42 0.61 -0.38 -5.76
N ALA A 43 0.44 0.82 -6.31
CA ALA A 43 0.17 1.99 -5.49
C ALA A 43 -1.20 1.83 -4.81
N ILE A 44 -1.26 2.24 -3.55
CA ILE A 44 -2.45 2.21 -2.72
C ILE A 44 -3.15 3.56 -2.88
N PRO A 45 -4.37 3.60 -3.45
CA PRO A 45 -5.13 4.84 -3.54
C PRO A 45 -5.62 5.23 -2.14
N LEU A 46 -5.35 6.47 -1.74
CA LEU A 46 -5.78 7.08 -0.49
C LEU A 46 -6.51 8.38 -0.82
N ASP A 47 -7.66 8.58 -0.17
CA ASP A 47 -8.41 9.83 -0.19
C ASP A 47 -7.86 10.82 0.87
N GLU A 48 -8.30 12.08 0.84
CA GLU A 48 -7.84 13.16 1.73
C GLU A 48 -7.95 12.81 3.22
N ASN A 49 -9.03 12.11 3.59
CA ASN A 49 -9.31 11.70 4.97
C ASN A 49 -8.90 10.25 5.28
N GLU A 50 -8.20 9.60 4.34
CA GLU A 50 -7.72 8.22 4.48
C GLU A 50 -6.20 8.15 4.56
N GLY A 51 -5.73 7.13 5.26
CA GLY A 51 -4.31 6.86 5.37
C GLY A 51 -3.98 5.39 5.58
N ILE A 52 -2.68 5.10 5.64
CA ILE A 52 -2.13 3.79 5.97
C ILE A 52 -1.06 3.91 7.04
N TYR A 53 -0.92 2.87 7.86
CA TYR A 53 0.24 2.70 8.70
C TYR A 53 1.33 1.97 7.91
N VAL A 54 2.51 2.57 7.87
CA VAL A 54 3.70 2.03 7.20
C VAL A 54 4.78 1.81 8.25
N ARG A 55 5.41 0.63 8.21
CA ARG A 55 6.59 0.30 9.00
C ARG A 55 7.79 0.16 8.10
N ASP A 56 8.91 0.74 8.54
CA ASP A 56 10.23 0.53 7.93
C ASP A 56 10.85 -0.75 8.52
N ASN A 57 11.24 -1.68 7.65
CA ASN A 57 11.81 -2.98 8.01
C ASN A 57 13.26 -2.87 8.51
N ARG A 58 13.99 -1.82 8.13
CA ARG A 58 15.37 -1.58 8.59
C ARG A 58 15.39 -0.93 9.96
N SER A 59 14.60 0.12 10.15
CA SER A 59 14.59 0.89 11.41
C SER A 59 13.55 0.40 12.41
N GLY A 60 12.52 -0.31 11.97
CA GLY A 60 11.36 -0.68 12.76
C GLY A 60 10.39 0.48 13.01
N GLN A 61 10.65 1.68 12.50
CA GLN A 61 9.84 2.86 12.74
C GLN A 61 8.48 2.73 12.06
N VAL A 62 7.41 3.00 12.80
CA VAL A 62 6.03 3.02 12.31
C VAL A 62 5.54 4.45 12.17
N ARG A 63 4.97 4.79 11.02
CA ARG A 63 4.37 6.12 10.72
C ARG A 63 3.03 5.99 10.01
N ALA A 64 2.22 7.04 10.09
CA ALA A 64 0.99 7.15 9.30
C ALA A 64 1.24 8.02 8.06
N VAL A 65 0.74 7.59 6.91
CA VAL A 65 0.73 8.35 5.66
C VAL A 65 -0.72 8.60 5.27
N ILE A 66 -1.10 9.86 5.02
CA ILE A 66 -2.50 10.29 4.83
C ILE A 66 -2.60 11.19 3.59
N GLY A 67 -3.72 11.10 2.86
CA GLY A 67 -4.13 12.12 1.89
C GLY A 67 -3.43 12.10 0.54
N SER A 68 -2.67 11.05 0.20
CA SER A 68 -2.03 10.93 -1.11
C SER A 68 -1.79 9.48 -1.48
N ILE A 69 -1.90 9.17 -2.78
CA ILE A 69 -1.60 7.84 -3.32
C ILE A 69 -0.17 7.44 -2.89
N TYR A 70 -0.04 6.27 -2.28
CA TYR A 70 1.23 5.82 -1.74
C TYR A 70 1.70 4.50 -2.36
N LEU A 71 2.98 4.43 -2.72
CA LEU A 71 3.64 3.21 -3.17
C LEU A 71 4.67 2.82 -2.11
N LEU A 72 4.50 1.65 -1.50
CA LEU A 72 5.43 1.14 -0.49
C LEU A 72 6.80 0.89 -1.12
N ASN A 73 7.85 1.40 -0.47
CA ASN A 73 9.22 1.11 -0.85
C ASN A 73 9.62 -0.34 -0.54
N GLN A 74 10.77 -0.78 -1.05
CA GLN A 74 11.31 -2.13 -0.83
C GLN A 74 11.45 -2.49 0.67
N ASP A 75 11.84 -1.53 1.50
CA ASP A 75 12.07 -1.69 2.94
C ASP A 75 10.85 -1.32 3.78
N GLU A 76 9.67 -1.20 3.15
CA GLU A 76 8.44 -0.79 3.81
C GLU A 76 7.37 -1.87 3.75
N GLU A 77 6.58 -1.98 4.81
CA GLU A 77 5.42 -2.86 4.91
C GLU A 77 4.20 -2.13 5.49
N LEU A 78 3.00 -2.62 5.16
CA LEU A 78 1.78 -2.17 5.83
C LEU A 78 1.74 -2.73 7.24
N TRP A 79 1.49 -1.85 8.21
CA TRP A 79 1.49 -2.22 9.61
C TRP A 79 0.06 -2.31 10.18
N PRO A 80 -0.37 -3.49 10.66
CA PRO A 80 -1.69 -3.62 11.27
C PRO A 80 -1.70 -2.97 12.66
N LYS A 81 -2.47 -1.88 12.80
CA LYS A 81 -2.69 -1.26 14.11
C LYS A 81 -3.89 -1.92 14.80
N LYS A 82 -3.59 -2.79 15.76
CA LYS A 82 -4.57 -3.33 16.70
C LYS A 82 -5.17 -2.20 17.54
N LEU A 83 -6.49 -2.09 17.53
CA LEU A 83 -7.22 -1.16 18.38
C LEU A 83 -7.82 -1.93 19.56
N SER A 84 -8.10 -1.20 20.64
CA SER A 84 -8.89 -1.78 21.73
C SER A 84 -10.30 -2.05 21.23
N PRO A 85 -10.96 -3.15 21.67
CA PRO A 85 -12.34 -3.46 21.29
C PRO A 85 -13.31 -2.30 21.53
N VAL A 86 -13.05 -1.48 22.55
CA VAL A 86 -13.84 -0.28 22.86
C VAL A 86 -13.75 0.75 21.73
N VAL A 87 -12.54 0.99 21.22
CA VAL A 87 -12.31 1.95 20.13
C VAL A 87 -12.91 1.44 18.83
N GLU A 88 -12.77 0.15 18.53
CA GLU A 88 -13.39 -0.46 17.35
C GLU A 88 -14.91 -0.33 17.39
N LYS A 89 -15.53 -0.55 18.55
CA LYS A 89 -16.97 -0.38 18.74
C LYS A 89 -17.42 1.07 18.47
N ILE A 90 -16.66 2.05 18.95
CA ILE A 90 -16.96 3.48 18.73
C ILE A 90 -16.84 3.83 17.24
N LEU A 91 -15.77 3.38 16.58
CA LEU A 91 -15.56 3.63 15.15
C LEU A 91 -16.65 2.99 14.28
N ARG A 92 -17.12 1.79 14.65
CA ARG A 92 -18.27 1.14 13.98
C ARG A 92 -19.56 1.94 14.16
N ALA A 93 -19.79 2.50 15.35
CA ALA A 93 -21.02 3.26 15.66
C ALA A 93 -21.09 4.63 14.95
N ASN A 94 -19.93 5.24 14.66
CA ASN A 94 -19.82 6.58 14.07
C ASN A 94 -19.54 6.57 12.55
N LYS A 95 -19.83 5.47 11.83
CA LYS A 95 -19.73 5.47 10.35
C LYS A 95 -20.72 6.50 9.79
N ASP A 96 -20.20 7.54 9.15
CA ASP A 96 -21.00 8.63 8.56
C ASP A 96 -21.84 8.12 7.38
N PRO A 97 -23.17 8.30 7.37
CA PRO A 97 -24.04 7.95 6.24
C PRO A 97 -23.65 8.60 4.91
N GLN A 98 -22.92 9.73 4.94
CA GLN A 98 -22.54 10.47 3.74
C GLN A 98 -21.44 9.77 2.92
N GLY A 99 -20.57 8.98 3.55
CA GLY A 99 -19.56 8.17 2.86
C GLY A 99 -20.17 7.07 1.98
N GLU A 100 -21.34 6.54 2.37
CA GLU A 100 -22.01 5.45 1.65
C GLU A 100 -22.56 5.86 0.28
N ARG A 101 -22.75 7.17 0.02
CA ARG A 101 -23.32 7.63 -1.26
C ARG A 101 -22.44 7.30 -2.47
N ALA A 102 -21.12 7.22 -2.28
CA ALA A 102 -20.18 6.79 -3.31
C ALA A 102 -20.19 5.27 -3.55
N ASP A 103 -20.54 4.49 -2.52
CA ASP A 103 -20.52 3.01 -2.55
C ASP A 103 -21.80 2.38 -3.10
N TYR A 104 -22.89 3.15 -3.27
CA TYR A 104 -24.12 2.68 -3.90
C TYR A 104 -23.90 2.10 -5.31
N ARG A 105 -22.83 2.48 -6.01
CA ARG A 105 -22.49 1.92 -7.34
C ARG A 105 -21.97 0.48 -7.28
N LYS A 106 -21.61 -0.05 -6.10
CA LYS A 106 -21.13 -1.43 -5.91
C LYS A 106 -22.12 -2.38 -5.25
N LYS A 107 -23.30 -1.92 -4.83
CA LYS A 107 -24.23 -2.72 -4.02
C LYS A 107 -25.15 -3.61 -4.88
N GLY A 108 -24.56 -4.67 -5.42
CA GLY A 108 -25.25 -5.84 -5.95
C GLY A 108 -24.67 -7.09 -5.30
N GLY A 109 -24.76 -7.21 -3.98
CA GLY A 109 -24.23 -8.34 -3.22
C GLY A 109 -24.48 -8.17 -1.73
N ASP A 110 -24.86 -9.26 -1.08
CA ASP A 110 -25.32 -9.37 0.30
C ASP A 110 -24.39 -8.69 1.32
N GLY A 111 -24.97 -7.95 2.26
CA GLY A 111 -24.23 -7.13 3.23
C GLY A 111 -23.55 -7.97 4.29
N GLU A 112 -22.28 -8.30 4.07
CA GLU A 112 -21.36 -8.70 5.12
C GLU A 112 -20.89 -7.45 5.89
N GLU A 113 -20.94 -7.48 7.22
CA GLU A 113 -20.41 -6.40 8.08
C GLU A 113 -18.92 -6.22 7.79
N GLU A 114 -18.54 -5.18 7.02
CA GLU A 114 -17.13 -4.94 6.69
C GLU A 114 -16.29 -4.70 7.96
N GLU A 115 -15.49 -5.70 8.31
CA GLU A 115 -14.45 -5.63 9.32
C GLU A 115 -13.41 -4.56 8.90
N ARG A 116 -13.08 -3.65 9.82
CA ARG A 116 -12.15 -2.55 9.55
C ARG A 116 -10.77 -3.10 9.21
N ASP A 117 -10.23 -2.70 8.05
CA ASP A 117 -8.83 -2.95 7.71
C ASP A 117 -7.90 -2.32 8.78
N PRO A 118 -7.13 -3.14 9.54
CA PRO A 118 -6.31 -2.64 10.64
C PRO A 118 -5.15 -1.76 10.18
N THR A 119 -4.77 -1.84 8.91
CA THR A 119 -3.68 -1.07 8.30
C THR A 119 -4.12 0.33 7.86
N ARG A 120 -5.44 0.54 7.68
CA ARG A 120 -6.01 1.81 7.22
C ARG A 120 -6.34 2.76 8.36
N VAL A 121 -6.16 4.05 8.09
CA VAL A 121 -6.53 5.17 8.95
C VAL A 121 -7.70 5.89 8.31
N SER A 122 -8.70 6.23 9.12
CA SER A 122 -9.78 7.13 8.73
C SER A 122 -9.76 8.31 9.70
N VAL A 123 -9.64 9.52 9.17
CA VAL A 123 -9.68 10.75 9.96
C VAL A 123 -11.07 11.35 9.80
N SER A 124 -11.93 11.13 10.79
CA SER A 124 -13.26 11.77 10.83
C SER A 124 -13.14 13.13 11.49
N THR A 125 -13.41 14.20 10.74
CA THR A 125 -13.57 15.54 11.31
C THR A 125 -14.90 15.59 12.06
N LEU A 126 -14.84 15.65 13.39
CA LEU A 126 -15.98 16.04 14.22
C LEU A 126 -16.24 17.54 13.98
N ILE A 127 -17.32 17.85 13.28
CA ILE A 127 -17.97 19.18 13.26
C ILE A 127 -19.09 19.22 14.29
#